data_AF-A0A1I0T7C6-F1
#
_entry.id   AF-A0A1I0T7C6-F1
#
_cell.length_a   1.000
_cell.length_b   1.000
_cell.length_c   1.000
_cell.angle_alpha   90.00
_cell.angle_beta   90.00
_cell.angle_gamma   90.00
#
_symmetry.space_group_name_H-M   'P 1'
#
loop_
_entity.id
_entity.type
_entity.pdbx_description
1 polymer ?
#
loop_
_entity_poly.entity_id
_entity_poly.type
_entity_poly.pdbx_seq_one_letter_code
_entity_poly.pdbx_strand_id
1 'polypeptide(L)'
;MMEYSLKEKKNAGILFTFYDPFRSFQGFNSCSYSSSSITLIIDTIHKNYIIEKKTARGGVDIDYYYLDSRTFWDKKRFIKFNKKANSLMLIVENGLPRHLRPTWDDTTNKRILTLDRRLQNPAREFINTVEEELGIQLRIVQALRTIAEQNALYNQGRTTPGNIVTNARGGSSYHNYALAIDVVIVKEGRAVWSILPREVVQIGERLGFEWGGNWKGFKDYPHFQMTFGKSINDLKNGK
;
A
#
# COMPACT_ATOMS: atom_id res chain seq x y z
N MET A 1 5.86 23.44 13.74
CA MET A 1 6.09 23.36 12.29
C MET A 1 6.88 22.08 12.01
N MET A 2 6.52 21.33 10.97
CA MET A 2 7.24 20.12 10.54
C MET A 2 7.64 20.27 9.08
N GLU A 3 8.74 19.62 8.68
CA GLU A 3 9.32 19.71 7.35
C GLU A 3 9.50 18.32 6.75
N TYR A 4 9.18 18.17 5.46
CA TYR A 4 9.46 16.96 4.68
C TYR A 4 10.46 17.31 3.59
N SER A 5 11.35 16.38 3.24
CA SER A 5 12.22 16.52 2.06
C SER A 5 11.82 15.53 0.98
N LEU A 6 11.70 16.04 -0.25
CA LEU A 6 11.36 15.26 -1.42
C LEU A 6 12.61 15.10 -2.27
N LYS A 7 13.01 13.86 -2.52
CA LYS A 7 14.25 13.53 -3.23
C LYS A 7 13.90 12.79 -4.51
N GLU A 8 14.29 13.36 -5.65
CA GLU A 8 14.06 12.75 -6.96
C GLU A 8 14.75 11.38 -7.05
N LYS A 9 14.03 10.37 -7.56
CA LYS A 9 14.62 9.04 -7.78
C LYS A 9 15.59 9.12 -8.95
N LYS A 10 16.84 8.67 -8.75
CA LYS A 10 17.79 8.51 -9.86
C LYS A 10 17.16 7.64 -10.95
N ASN A 11 17.27 8.10 -12.20
CA ASN A 11 16.68 7.48 -13.39
C ASN A 11 15.15 7.45 -13.42
N ALA A 12 14.46 8.36 -12.71
CA ALA A 12 13.09 8.72 -13.08
C ALA A 12 13.12 9.28 -14.52
N GLY A 13 12.69 8.47 -15.49
CA GLY A 13 12.70 8.85 -16.90
C GLY A 13 11.94 10.16 -17.09
N ILE A 14 12.56 11.11 -17.79
CA ILE A 14 12.10 12.50 -17.88
C ILE A 14 10.74 12.56 -18.58
N LEU A 15 9.67 12.54 -17.78
CA LEU A 15 8.32 12.81 -18.25
C LEU A 15 8.11 14.33 -18.22
N PHE A 16 8.73 15.04 -19.17
CA PHE A 16 8.36 16.42 -19.48
C PHE A 16 6.91 16.43 -19.98
N THR A 17 6.00 16.59 -19.04
CA THR A 17 4.59 16.90 -19.29
C THR A 17 4.27 18.17 -18.50
N PHE A 18 3.23 18.89 -18.92
CA PHE A 18 2.73 20.10 -18.27
C PHE A 18 2.24 19.89 -16.81
N TYR A 19 2.39 18.69 -16.26
CA TYR A 19 1.92 18.23 -14.95
C TYR A 19 3.03 17.80 -13.99
N ASP A 20 4.29 18.26 -14.18
CA ASP A 20 5.31 18.19 -13.12
C ASP A 20 4.99 19.27 -12.05
N PRO A 21 4.54 18.89 -10.84
CA PRO A 21 4.15 19.83 -9.78
C PRO A 21 5.34 20.41 -9.01
N PHE A 22 6.59 20.15 -9.44
CA PHE A 22 7.78 20.80 -8.88
C PHE A 22 8.32 21.86 -9.83
N ARG A 23 8.30 21.61 -11.14
CA ARG A 23 8.67 22.63 -12.15
C ARG A 23 7.60 23.70 -12.32
N SER A 24 6.32 23.33 -12.39
CA SER A 24 5.22 24.31 -12.58
C SER A 24 4.98 25.21 -11.36
N PHE A 25 5.50 24.84 -10.18
CA PHE A 25 5.34 25.60 -8.92
C PHE A 25 6.46 26.59 -8.64
N GLN A 26 7.55 26.62 -9.42
CA GLN A 26 8.69 27.53 -9.16
C GLN A 26 8.30 29.02 -9.17
N GLY A 27 7.19 29.36 -9.84
CA GLY A 27 6.61 30.71 -9.91
C GLY A 27 5.42 31.01 -8.99
N PHE A 28 4.86 30.03 -8.25
CA PHE A 28 3.61 30.20 -7.50
C PHE A 28 3.70 29.70 -6.06
N ASN A 29 3.27 30.52 -5.09
CA ASN A 29 3.21 30.12 -3.67
C ASN A 29 2.11 29.08 -3.39
N SER A 30 1.06 29.03 -4.24
CA SER A 30 0.00 28.03 -4.18
C SER A 30 -0.81 27.97 -5.47
N CYS A 31 -1.40 26.81 -5.78
CA CYS A 31 -2.37 26.65 -6.86
C CYS A 31 -3.48 25.64 -6.48
N SER A 32 -4.55 25.61 -7.28
CA SER A 32 -5.74 24.78 -7.08
C SER A 32 -5.93 23.83 -8.26
N TYR A 33 -6.35 22.59 -7.97
CA TYR A 33 -6.57 21.54 -8.97
C TYR A 33 -7.91 20.85 -8.77
N SER A 34 -8.43 20.26 -9.85
CA SER A 34 -9.59 19.36 -9.79
C SER A 34 -9.25 18.04 -9.07
N SER A 35 -10.30 17.34 -8.63
CA SER A 35 -10.18 16.08 -7.88
C SER A 35 -9.38 15.00 -8.63
N SER A 36 -9.59 14.88 -9.95
CA SER A 36 -8.91 13.91 -10.80
C SER A 36 -7.42 14.24 -11.00
N SER A 37 -7.08 15.52 -11.11
CA SER A 37 -5.68 15.97 -11.20
C SER A 37 -4.90 15.71 -9.91
N ILE A 38 -5.53 15.71 -8.72
CA ILE A 38 -4.84 15.44 -7.45
C ILE A 38 -4.42 13.98 -7.33
N THR A 39 -5.23 13.02 -7.76
CA THR A 39 -4.82 11.60 -7.81
C THR A 39 -3.60 11.42 -8.73
N LEU A 40 -3.62 12.07 -9.90
CA LEU A 40 -2.47 12.07 -10.82
C LEU A 40 -1.22 12.72 -10.20
N ILE A 41 -1.38 13.80 -9.43
CA ILE A 41 -0.28 14.47 -8.71
C ILE A 41 0.29 13.57 -7.62
N ILE A 42 -0.53 12.92 -6.79
CA ILE A 42 -0.08 11.99 -5.74
C ILE A 42 0.64 10.79 -6.36
N ASP A 43 0.08 10.21 -7.43
CA ASP A 43 0.74 9.12 -8.16
C ASP A 43 2.07 9.56 -8.80
N THR A 44 2.14 10.79 -9.32
CA THR A 44 3.38 11.37 -9.87
C THR A 44 4.43 11.59 -8.78
N ILE A 45 4.01 12.03 -7.59
CA ILE A 45 4.88 12.16 -6.41
C ILE A 45 5.40 10.78 -6.00
N HIS A 46 4.53 9.79 -5.76
CA HIS A 46 4.91 8.43 -5.38
C HIS A 46 5.76 7.72 -6.44
N LYS A 47 5.53 8.00 -7.73
CA LYS A 47 6.30 7.43 -8.85
C LYS A 47 7.71 8.00 -8.90
N ASN A 48 7.86 9.33 -8.89
CA ASN A 48 9.11 9.99 -9.25
C ASN A 48 9.97 10.44 -8.04
N TYR A 49 9.37 10.59 -6.86
CA TYR A 49 10.04 11.12 -5.67
C TYR A 49 10.06 10.11 -4.52
N ILE A 50 11.10 10.16 -3.71
CA ILE A 50 11.19 9.53 -2.39
C ILE A 50 10.71 10.58 -1.38
N ILE A 51 9.72 10.21 -0.56
CA ILE A 51 9.22 11.04 0.53
C ILE A 51 10.01 10.66 1.79
N GLU A 52 10.81 11.58 2.31
CA GLU A 52 11.62 11.36 3.52
C GLU A 52 11.07 12.22 4.67
N LYS A 53 10.60 11.57 5.75
CA LYS A 53 10.11 12.22 6.98
C LYS A 53 11.28 12.78 7.78
N LYS A 54 11.13 14.00 8.33
CA LYS A 54 12.05 14.56 9.33
C LYS A 54 11.31 14.84 10.63
N THR A 55 11.91 14.45 11.75
CA THR A 55 11.34 14.58 13.09
C THR A 55 11.40 16.01 13.63
N ALA A 56 10.32 16.46 14.25
CA ALA A 56 10.30 17.62 15.14
C ALA A 56 10.24 17.16 16.62
N ARG A 57 10.76 17.98 17.55
CA ARG A 57 10.72 17.67 18.99
C ARG A 57 9.30 17.86 19.56
N GLY A 58 8.92 16.99 20.49
CA GLY A 58 7.63 17.04 21.21
C GLY A 58 6.61 16.10 20.58
N GLY A 59 6.49 14.88 21.14
CA GLY A 59 5.79 13.78 20.50
C GLY A 59 4.28 13.92 20.45
N VAL A 60 3.73 13.92 19.23
CA VAL A 60 2.81 12.86 18.76
C VAL A 60 3.23 12.55 17.33
N ASP A 61 3.35 11.29 16.93
CA ASP A 61 3.65 10.92 15.54
C ASP A 61 2.41 11.15 14.67
N ILE A 62 2.38 12.27 13.95
CA ILE A 62 1.28 12.64 13.05
C ILE A 62 1.86 13.00 11.69
N ASP A 63 1.49 12.25 10.66
CA ASP A 63 1.73 12.63 9.27
C ASP A 63 0.62 13.58 8.79
N TYR A 64 1.02 14.77 8.32
CA TYR A 64 0.06 15.84 8.03
C TYR A 64 -0.66 15.66 6.69
N TYR A 65 -1.94 15.29 6.78
CA TYR A 65 -2.99 15.68 5.84
C TYR A 65 -4.32 15.85 6.62
N TYR A 66 -4.60 17.06 7.15
CA TYR A 66 -5.86 17.34 7.91
C TYR A 66 -6.90 18.09 7.07
N LEU A 67 -8.15 17.65 7.20
CA LEU A 67 -8.96 17.37 6.02
C LEU A 67 -10.38 16.95 6.51
N ASP A 68 -11.30 17.92 6.68
CA ASP A 68 -12.72 17.80 7.11
C ASP A 68 -13.48 19.05 6.58
N SER A 69 -14.73 19.05 6.10
CA SER A 69 -15.92 18.30 6.59
C SER A 69 -16.99 17.89 5.54
N ARG A 70 -18.09 17.28 6.06
CA ARG A 70 -19.19 16.53 5.38
C ARG A 70 -19.79 17.18 4.12
N THR A 71 -20.19 16.30 3.19
CA THR A 71 -21.02 16.57 1.99
C THR A 71 -20.26 17.17 0.80
N PHE A 72 -20.14 16.38 -0.27
CA PHE A 72 -19.38 16.71 -1.48
C PHE A 72 -20.04 17.80 -2.34
N TRP A 73 -19.72 19.08 -2.10
CA TRP A 73 -19.91 20.17 -3.07
C TRP A 73 -18.67 21.07 -3.13
N ASP A 74 -18.41 21.63 -4.32
CA ASP A 74 -17.13 22.25 -4.71
C ASP A 74 -16.81 23.58 -3.98
N LYS A 75 -15.60 23.67 -3.40
CA LYS A 75 -14.71 24.86 -3.51
C LYS A 75 -13.29 24.65 -2.95
N LYS A 76 -12.32 24.57 -3.87
CA LYS A 76 -10.86 24.84 -3.68
C LYS A 76 -10.04 23.85 -2.83
N ARG A 77 -9.30 22.98 -3.51
CA ARG A 77 -8.21 22.14 -2.93
C ARG A 77 -6.87 22.78 -3.25
N PHE A 78 -5.97 22.95 -2.27
CA PHE A 78 -4.77 23.78 -2.43
C PHE A 78 -3.47 22.96 -2.31
N ILE A 79 -2.53 23.20 -3.22
CA ILE A 79 -1.16 22.74 -3.05
C ILE A 79 -0.29 23.98 -2.79
N LYS A 80 0.47 23.98 -1.70
CA LYS A 80 1.41 25.05 -1.31
C LYS A 80 2.85 24.55 -1.47
N PHE A 81 3.72 25.34 -2.09
CA PHE A 81 5.14 25.01 -2.22
C PHE A 81 5.97 25.81 -1.23
N ASN A 82 6.68 25.14 -0.32
CA ASN A 82 7.62 25.76 0.60
C ASN A 82 8.98 25.94 -0.09
N LYS A 83 9.17 27.11 -0.67
CA LYS A 83 10.41 27.50 -1.38
C LYS A 83 11.67 27.49 -0.50
N LYS A 84 11.55 27.62 0.84
CA LYS A 84 12.71 27.55 1.75
C LYS A 84 13.15 26.11 2.02
N ALA A 85 12.20 25.17 2.14
CA ALA A 85 12.48 23.76 2.41
C ALA A 85 12.54 22.87 1.15
N ASN A 86 12.31 23.46 -0.04
CA ASN A 86 12.16 22.77 -1.33
C ASN A 86 11.14 21.61 -1.25
N SER A 87 9.99 21.86 -0.64
CA SER A 87 9.01 20.82 -0.31
C SER A 87 7.57 21.22 -0.66
N LEU A 88 6.76 20.22 -0.99
CA LEU A 88 5.38 20.39 -1.43
C LEU A 88 4.42 19.98 -0.30
N MET A 89 3.53 20.89 0.08
CA MET A 89 2.48 20.67 1.06
C MET A 89 1.13 20.62 0.33
N LEU A 90 0.58 19.42 0.18
CA LEU A 90 -0.77 19.21 -0.34
C LEU A 90 -1.78 19.44 0.81
N ILE A 91 -2.76 20.30 0.60
CA ILE A 91 -3.87 20.58 1.52
C ILE A 91 -5.16 20.24 0.78
N VAL A 92 -5.91 19.28 1.31
CA VAL A 92 -7.20 18.85 0.75
C VAL A 92 -8.26 19.08 1.86
N GLU A 93 -9.49 18.59 1.70
CA GLU A 93 -10.56 18.57 2.72
C GLU A 93 -11.31 17.19 2.68
N ASN A 94 -11.36 16.34 3.73
CA ASN A 94 -11.98 14.96 3.70
C ASN A 94 -11.15 13.65 3.97
N GLY A 95 -10.06 13.65 4.74
CA GLY A 95 -8.89 12.74 4.60
C GLY A 95 -8.34 12.56 3.16
N LEU A 96 -7.10 12.09 2.97
CA LEU A 96 -6.86 11.32 1.73
C LEU A 96 -7.77 10.08 1.79
N PRO A 97 -8.32 9.56 0.67
CA PRO A 97 -9.00 8.27 0.66
C PRO A 97 -8.12 7.17 1.26
N ARG A 98 -8.69 6.20 2.00
CA ARG A 98 -7.91 5.17 2.73
C ARG A 98 -6.93 4.41 1.82
N HIS A 99 -7.29 4.13 0.57
CA HIS A 99 -6.40 3.50 -0.43
C HIS A 99 -5.21 4.37 -0.91
N LEU A 100 -5.22 5.67 -0.67
CA LEU A 100 -4.13 6.60 -1.03
C LEU A 100 -3.22 6.98 0.16
N ARG A 101 -3.64 6.70 1.40
CA ARG A 101 -2.81 6.91 2.60
C ARG A 101 -1.70 5.86 2.67
N PRO A 102 -0.48 6.20 3.15
CA PRO A 102 0.41 5.17 3.69
C PRO A 102 -0.25 4.46 4.87
N THR A 103 0.15 3.22 5.12
CA THR A 103 -0.19 2.46 6.34
C THR A 103 0.77 2.83 7.47
N TRP A 104 0.41 2.50 8.72
CA TRP A 104 1.26 2.72 9.90
C TRP A 104 2.65 2.03 9.84
N ASP A 105 2.83 1.02 8.98
CA ASP A 105 4.04 0.20 8.91
C ASP A 105 4.82 0.39 7.61
N ASP A 106 6.04 0.94 7.71
CA ASP A 106 6.99 1.07 6.61
C ASP A 106 7.26 -0.24 5.86
N THR A 107 7.25 -1.38 6.55
CA THR A 107 7.50 -2.69 5.93
C THR A 107 6.35 -3.07 5.00
N THR A 108 5.12 -2.85 5.47
CA THR A 108 3.87 -3.00 4.72
C THR A 108 3.85 -2.04 3.53
N ASN A 109 4.16 -0.75 3.73
CA ASN A 109 4.23 0.24 2.66
C ASN A 109 5.19 -0.17 1.54
N LYS A 110 6.40 -0.66 1.88
CA LYS A 110 7.38 -1.18 0.91
C LYS A 110 6.88 -2.42 0.18
N ARG A 111 6.23 -3.36 0.89
CA ARG A 111 5.66 -4.58 0.29
C ARG A 111 4.50 -4.29 -0.66
N ILE A 112 3.63 -3.33 -0.34
CA ILE A 112 2.53 -2.90 -1.22
C ILE A 112 3.05 -2.42 -2.58
N LEU A 113 4.20 -1.75 -2.64
CA LEU A 113 4.80 -1.30 -3.90
C LEU A 113 5.26 -2.46 -4.82
N THR A 114 5.39 -3.68 -4.29
CA THR A 114 5.71 -4.89 -5.06
C THR A 114 4.47 -5.57 -5.68
N LEU A 115 3.26 -5.16 -5.27
CA LEU A 115 2.00 -5.74 -5.75
C LEU A 115 1.63 -5.22 -7.15
N ASP A 116 0.80 -6.00 -7.86
CA ASP A 116 0.10 -5.55 -9.07
C ASP A 116 -0.55 -4.18 -8.79
N ARG A 117 -0.42 -3.25 -9.73
CA ARG A 117 -0.91 -1.87 -9.62
C ARG A 117 -2.37 -1.78 -9.17
N ARG A 118 -3.21 -2.73 -9.60
CA ARG A 118 -4.63 -2.85 -9.25
C ARG A 118 -4.85 -3.27 -7.80
N LEU A 119 -3.92 -4.04 -7.22
CA LEU A 119 -3.99 -4.55 -5.85
C LEU A 119 -3.39 -3.60 -4.81
N GLN A 120 -2.52 -2.67 -5.22
CA GLN A 120 -1.86 -1.74 -4.29
C GLN A 120 -2.86 -0.90 -3.49
N ASN A 121 -3.88 -0.37 -4.16
CA ASN A 121 -4.89 0.49 -3.54
C ASN A 121 -5.81 -0.30 -2.58
N PRO A 122 -6.41 -1.44 -2.98
CA PRO A 122 -7.13 -2.32 -2.05
C PRO A 122 -6.30 -2.80 -0.86
N ALA A 123 -5.00 -3.09 -1.05
CA ALA A 123 -4.13 -3.49 0.06
C ALA A 123 -3.93 -2.36 1.08
N ARG A 124 -3.73 -1.10 0.65
CA ARG A 124 -3.70 0.05 1.57
C ARG A 124 -5.05 0.25 2.26
N GLU A 125 -6.14 0.15 1.51
CA GLU A 125 -7.49 0.30 2.05
C GLU A 125 -7.80 -0.75 3.11
N PHE A 126 -7.41 -2.01 2.91
CA PHE A 126 -7.61 -3.09 3.87
C PHE A 126 -6.88 -2.83 5.18
N ILE A 127 -5.57 -2.56 5.13
CA ILE A 127 -4.76 -2.32 6.34
C ILE A 127 -5.28 -1.09 7.11
N ASN A 128 -5.52 0.03 6.41
CA ASN A 128 -5.99 1.26 7.03
C ASN A 128 -7.42 1.14 7.57
N THR A 129 -8.28 0.36 6.91
CA THR A 129 -9.66 0.11 7.38
C THR A 129 -9.67 -0.73 8.65
N VAL A 130 -8.81 -1.76 8.75
CA VAL A 130 -8.70 -2.59 9.96
C VAL A 130 -8.12 -1.79 11.13
N GLU A 131 -7.14 -0.92 10.89
CA GLU A 131 -6.60 -0.04 11.93
C GLU A 131 -7.64 0.98 12.40
N GLU A 132 -8.32 1.68 11.47
CA GLU A 132 -9.28 2.73 11.80
C GLU A 132 -10.62 2.21 12.37
N GLU A 133 -11.12 1.03 11.96
CA GLU A 133 -12.40 0.48 12.43
C GLU A 133 -12.26 -0.42 13.67
N LEU A 134 -11.14 -1.12 13.84
CA LEU A 134 -10.96 -2.14 14.90
C LEU A 134 -9.83 -1.82 15.88
N GLY A 135 -9.01 -0.79 15.63
CA GLY A 135 -7.80 -0.52 16.42
C GLY A 135 -6.74 -1.62 16.28
N ILE A 136 -6.80 -2.43 15.22
CA ILE A 136 -5.91 -3.57 15.00
C ILE A 136 -4.84 -3.19 13.98
N GLN A 137 -3.57 -3.22 14.40
CA GLN A 137 -2.44 -3.02 13.50
C GLN A 137 -2.12 -4.31 12.75
N LEU A 138 -2.31 -4.28 11.42
CA LEU A 138 -1.89 -5.36 10.53
C LEU A 138 -0.56 -5.03 9.85
N ARG A 139 0.30 -6.04 9.71
CA ARG A 139 1.50 -6.00 8.86
C ARG A 139 1.37 -7.01 7.72
N ILE A 140 1.60 -6.58 6.49
CA ILE A 140 1.82 -7.51 5.37
C ILE A 140 3.21 -8.15 5.57
N VAL A 141 3.26 -9.47 5.78
CA VAL A 141 4.49 -10.25 5.98
C VAL A 141 5.05 -10.83 4.67
N GLN A 142 4.21 -11.02 3.66
CA GLN A 142 4.58 -11.46 2.31
C GLN A 142 3.72 -10.73 1.26
N ALA A 143 4.28 -10.47 0.08
CA ALA A 143 3.60 -9.82 -1.04
C ALA A 143 4.01 -10.54 -2.34
N LEU A 144 4.69 -9.86 -3.28
CA LEU A 144 5.39 -10.55 -4.37
C LEU A 144 6.42 -11.53 -3.80
N ARG A 145 6.41 -12.76 -4.32
CA ARG A 145 7.36 -13.83 -4.02
C ARG A 145 7.87 -14.41 -5.33
N THR A 146 9.18 -14.50 -5.53
CA THR A 146 9.75 -15.08 -6.76
C THR A 146 9.44 -16.58 -6.89
N ILE A 147 9.60 -17.11 -8.11
CA ILE A 147 9.47 -18.55 -8.39
C ILE A 147 10.48 -19.35 -7.55
N ALA A 148 11.70 -18.84 -7.37
CA ALA A 148 12.75 -19.48 -6.58
C ALA A 148 12.39 -19.55 -5.09
N GLU A 149 11.94 -18.44 -4.50
CA GLU A 149 11.47 -18.40 -3.10
C GLU A 149 10.27 -19.32 -2.87
N GLN A 150 9.30 -19.35 -3.80
CA GLN A 150 8.15 -20.25 -3.71
C GLN A 150 8.56 -21.73 -3.84
N ASN A 151 9.56 -22.06 -4.67
CA ASN A 151 10.14 -23.41 -4.71
C ASN A 151 10.88 -23.77 -3.42
N ALA A 152 11.57 -22.82 -2.79
CA ALA A 152 12.19 -23.05 -1.48
C ALA A 152 11.15 -23.36 -0.39
N LEU A 153 10.04 -22.60 -0.34
CA LEU A 153 8.91 -22.89 0.57
C LEU A 153 8.23 -24.23 0.25
N TYR A 154 8.12 -24.60 -1.03
CA TYR A 154 7.59 -25.92 -1.42
C TYR A 154 8.52 -27.07 -1.00
N ASN A 155 9.83 -26.87 -1.02
CA ASN A 155 10.80 -27.88 -0.60
C ASN A 155 10.82 -28.08 0.92
N GLN A 156 10.40 -27.09 1.71
CA GLN A 156 10.31 -27.18 3.16
C GLN A 156 9.34 -28.29 3.62
N GLY A 157 9.82 -29.18 4.49
CA GLY A 157 9.10 -30.38 4.93
C GLY A 157 8.96 -31.48 3.87
N ARG A 158 9.71 -31.38 2.75
CA ARG A 158 9.73 -32.37 1.67
C ARG A 158 11.16 -32.82 1.32
N THR A 159 12.01 -31.86 0.97
CA THR A 159 13.42 -32.06 0.63
C THR A 159 14.37 -31.22 1.48
N THR A 160 13.85 -30.23 2.23
CA THR A 160 14.57 -29.52 3.29
C THR A 160 13.81 -29.62 4.63
N PRO A 161 14.48 -29.54 5.79
CA PRO A 161 13.82 -29.61 7.10
C PRO A 161 12.80 -28.50 7.35
N GLY A 162 11.81 -28.77 8.21
CA GLY A 162 10.77 -27.82 8.63
C GLY A 162 9.36 -28.33 8.37
N ASN A 163 8.35 -27.54 8.76
CA ASN A 163 6.95 -27.87 8.49
C ASN A 163 6.58 -27.57 7.03
N ILE A 164 5.65 -28.32 6.44
CA ILE A 164 5.07 -27.98 5.14
C ILE A 164 4.21 -26.72 5.30
N VAL A 165 4.65 -25.61 4.73
CA VAL A 165 3.96 -24.30 4.76
C VAL A 165 3.19 -23.98 3.48
N THR A 166 3.37 -24.77 2.41
CA THR A 166 2.63 -24.58 1.17
C THR A 166 2.54 -25.86 0.34
N ASN A 167 1.49 -25.97 -0.48
CA ASN A 167 1.35 -27.00 -1.53
C ASN A 167 1.64 -26.46 -2.93
N ALA A 168 1.81 -25.14 -3.10
CA ALA A 168 2.08 -24.51 -4.38
C ALA A 168 3.57 -24.57 -4.73
N ARG A 169 3.90 -25.13 -5.90
CA ARG A 169 5.22 -24.97 -6.53
C ARG A 169 5.38 -23.55 -7.08
N GLY A 170 6.62 -23.15 -7.39
CA GLY A 170 6.91 -21.88 -8.08
C GLY A 170 6.09 -21.72 -9.37
N GLY A 171 5.53 -20.53 -9.56
CA GLY A 171 4.57 -20.21 -10.62
C GLY A 171 3.15 -20.73 -10.36
N SER A 172 2.89 -21.43 -9.26
CA SER A 172 1.54 -21.94 -8.91
C SER A 172 0.92 -21.25 -7.69
N SER A 173 1.42 -20.07 -7.32
CA SER A 173 0.94 -19.23 -6.23
C SER A 173 0.65 -17.82 -6.74
N TYR A 174 -0.43 -17.18 -6.29
CA TYR A 174 -0.76 -15.79 -6.67
C TYR A 174 0.28 -14.77 -6.16
N HIS A 175 1.09 -15.12 -5.15
CA HIS A 175 2.27 -14.34 -4.78
C HIS A 175 3.31 -14.25 -5.90
N ASN A 176 3.40 -15.25 -6.78
CA ASN A 176 4.31 -15.22 -7.93
C ASN A 176 3.89 -14.23 -9.02
N TYR A 177 2.65 -13.73 -8.94
CA TYR A 177 2.05 -12.79 -9.86
C TYR A 177 1.73 -11.45 -9.21
N ALA A 178 2.22 -11.21 -7.98
CA ALA A 178 1.97 -9.99 -7.22
C ALA A 178 0.47 -9.74 -6.91
N LEU A 179 -0.32 -10.82 -6.85
CA LEU A 179 -1.79 -10.83 -6.67
C LEU A 179 -2.26 -11.32 -5.29
N ALA A 180 -1.34 -11.52 -4.34
CA ALA A 180 -1.65 -11.96 -3.00
C ALA A 180 -0.76 -11.31 -1.92
N ILE A 181 -1.28 -11.26 -0.70
CA ILE A 181 -0.63 -10.76 0.51
C ILE A 181 -0.86 -11.75 1.65
N ASP A 182 0.17 -11.98 2.47
CA ASP A 182 0.01 -12.65 3.77
C ASP A 182 0.06 -11.56 4.85
N VAL A 183 -0.90 -11.54 5.77
CA VAL A 183 -0.97 -10.53 6.86
C VAL A 183 -0.89 -11.17 8.25
N VAL A 184 -0.33 -10.42 9.19
CA VAL A 184 -0.28 -10.77 10.61
C VAL A 184 -0.72 -9.59 11.47
N ILE A 185 -1.31 -9.85 12.63
CA ILE A 185 -1.55 -8.82 13.64
C ILE A 185 -0.22 -8.45 14.30
N VAL A 186 -0.02 -7.16 14.54
CA VAL A 186 1.08 -6.65 15.37
C VAL A 186 0.50 -6.11 16.67
N LYS A 187 1.09 -6.50 17.80
CA LYS A 187 0.84 -5.91 19.12
C LYS A 187 2.18 -5.57 19.76
N GLU A 188 2.32 -4.36 20.30
CA GLU A 188 3.55 -3.89 20.96
C GLU A 188 4.82 -4.08 20.08
N GLY A 189 4.68 -3.84 18.78
CA GLY A 189 5.74 -4.02 17.78
C GLY A 189 6.05 -5.47 17.36
N ARG A 190 5.41 -6.48 18.00
CA ARG A 190 5.65 -7.91 17.75
C ARG A 190 4.53 -8.54 16.92
N ALA A 191 4.89 -9.44 16.00
CA ALA A 191 3.93 -10.22 15.22
C ALA A 191 3.25 -11.28 16.11
N VAL A 192 1.91 -11.32 16.08
CA VAL A 192 1.08 -12.29 16.80
C VAL A 192 0.54 -13.29 15.79
N TRP A 193 1.12 -14.49 15.78
CA TRP A 193 0.75 -15.57 14.86
C TRP A 193 -0.48 -16.33 15.37
N SER A 194 -1.66 -15.76 15.12
CA SER A 194 -2.96 -16.39 15.36
C SER A 194 -3.81 -16.37 14.11
N ILE A 195 -4.91 -17.15 14.09
CA ILE A 195 -6.00 -16.92 13.15
C ILE A 195 -6.53 -15.50 13.38
N LEU A 196 -6.87 -14.80 12.29
CA LEU A 196 -7.38 -13.43 12.35
C LEU A 196 -8.82 -13.41 12.90
N PRO A 197 -9.22 -12.38 13.67
CA PRO A 197 -10.61 -12.15 14.05
C PRO A 197 -11.53 -12.10 12.82
N ARG A 198 -12.77 -12.56 12.95
CA ARG A 198 -13.68 -12.67 11.80
C ARG A 198 -14.01 -11.30 11.20
N GLU A 199 -14.01 -10.27 12.03
CA GLU A 199 -14.20 -8.86 11.68
C GLU A 199 -13.11 -8.37 10.73
N VAL A 200 -11.84 -8.73 11.00
CA VAL A 200 -10.70 -8.43 10.12
C VAL A 200 -10.89 -9.11 8.76
N VAL A 201 -11.27 -10.39 8.77
CA VAL A 201 -11.52 -11.16 7.54
C VAL A 201 -12.68 -10.55 6.74
N GLN A 202 -13.77 -10.18 7.40
CA GLN A 202 -14.95 -9.56 6.78
C GLN A 202 -14.62 -8.21 6.12
N ILE A 203 -13.72 -7.41 6.68
CA ILE A 203 -13.23 -6.19 6.01
C ILE A 203 -12.49 -6.54 4.71
N GLY A 204 -11.62 -7.54 4.72
CA GLY A 204 -10.92 -8.02 3.53
C GLY A 204 -11.90 -8.53 2.46
N GLU A 205 -12.84 -9.40 2.86
CA GLU A 205 -13.91 -9.93 1.99
C GLU A 205 -14.77 -8.80 1.39
N ARG A 206 -15.16 -7.80 2.21
CA ARG A 206 -15.94 -6.61 1.79
C ARG A 206 -15.20 -5.74 0.76
N LEU A 207 -13.88 -5.69 0.83
CA LEU A 207 -13.03 -5.00 -0.15
C LEU A 207 -12.73 -5.85 -1.41
N GLY A 208 -13.23 -7.10 -1.46
CA GLY A 208 -13.11 -8.00 -2.60
C GLY A 208 -11.93 -8.97 -2.55
N PHE A 209 -11.25 -9.11 -1.40
CA PHE A 209 -10.23 -10.15 -1.22
C PHE A 209 -10.89 -11.51 -0.99
N GLU A 210 -10.33 -12.55 -1.61
CA GLU A 210 -10.56 -13.94 -1.20
C GLU A 210 -9.58 -14.29 -0.05
N TRP A 211 -10.10 -14.86 1.04
CA TRP A 211 -9.30 -15.26 2.20
C TRP A 211 -8.99 -16.77 2.22
N GLY A 212 -7.71 -17.13 2.38
CA GLY A 212 -7.24 -18.52 2.35
C GLY A 212 -7.74 -19.41 3.49
N GLY A 213 -8.22 -18.82 4.59
CA GLY A 213 -8.90 -19.55 5.68
C GLY A 213 -10.26 -20.14 5.29
N ASN A 214 -10.89 -19.63 4.22
CA ASN A 214 -12.16 -20.14 3.68
C ASN A 214 -11.98 -21.35 2.73
N TRP A 215 -10.74 -21.68 2.35
CA TRP A 215 -10.50 -22.78 1.41
C TRP A 215 -10.97 -24.13 1.96
N LYS A 216 -11.56 -24.96 1.08
CA LYS A 216 -12.05 -26.32 1.45
C LYS A 216 -10.91 -27.32 1.71
N GLY A 217 -9.72 -27.07 1.16
CA GLY A 217 -8.55 -27.93 1.27
C GLY A 217 -7.56 -27.44 2.33
N PHE A 218 -6.28 -27.34 1.94
CA PHE A 218 -5.24 -26.73 2.76
C PHE A 218 -5.58 -25.26 3.03
N LYS A 219 -5.89 -24.93 4.29
CA LYS A 219 -6.26 -23.56 4.70
C LYS A 219 -5.02 -22.73 4.99
N ASP A 220 -4.98 -21.53 4.44
CA ASP A 220 -3.88 -20.59 4.63
C ASP A 220 -4.41 -19.32 5.31
N TYR A 221 -4.34 -19.29 6.65
CA TYR A 221 -5.01 -18.26 7.46
C TYR A 221 -4.43 -16.83 7.36
N PRO A 222 -3.12 -16.62 7.11
CA PRO A 222 -2.59 -15.29 6.81
C PRO A 222 -2.99 -14.76 5.42
N HIS A 223 -3.37 -15.63 4.49
CA HIS A 223 -3.39 -15.35 3.06
C HIS A 223 -4.65 -14.64 2.57
N PHE A 224 -4.47 -13.57 1.79
CA PHE A 224 -5.53 -12.89 1.03
C PHE A 224 -5.09 -12.67 -0.42
N GLN A 225 -6.01 -12.85 -1.38
CA GLN A 225 -5.72 -12.68 -2.81
C GLN A 225 -6.83 -11.92 -3.55
N MET A 226 -6.45 -11.30 -4.68
CA MET A 226 -7.39 -10.81 -5.70
C MET A 226 -6.95 -11.33 -7.06
N THR A 227 -7.72 -12.25 -7.62
CA THR A 227 -7.37 -12.92 -8.89
C THR A 227 -7.65 -12.07 -10.12
N PHE A 228 -8.51 -11.05 -9.99
CA PHE A 228 -9.07 -10.25 -11.10
C PHE A 228 -9.63 -11.12 -12.23
N GLY A 229 -10.23 -12.27 -11.88
CA GLY A 229 -10.80 -13.23 -12.83
C GLY A 229 -9.79 -14.12 -13.55
N LYS A 230 -8.50 -14.09 -13.18
CA LYS A 230 -7.45 -14.89 -13.80
C LYS A 230 -7.15 -16.14 -12.97
N SER A 231 -7.16 -17.32 -13.59
CA SER A 231 -6.62 -18.52 -12.95
C SER A 231 -5.09 -18.50 -12.96
N ILE A 232 -4.47 -19.32 -12.11
CA ILE A 232 -3.02 -19.61 -12.16
C ILE A 232 -2.58 -20.05 -13.57
N ASN A 233 -3.42 -20.78 -14.31
CA ASN A 233 -3.09 -21.20 -15.67
C ASN A 233 -3.14 -20.05 -16.69
N ASP A 234 -4.04 -19.08 -16.51
CA ASP A 234 -4.05 -17.86 -17.35
C ASP A 234 -2.80 -17.03 -17.12
N LEU A 235 -2.42 -16.86 -15.85
CA LEU A 235 -1.24 -16.11 -15.43
C LEU A 235 0.08 -16.77 -15.90
N LYS A 236 0.18 -18.10 -15.87
CA LYS A 236 1.30 -18.85 -16.47
C LYS A 236 1.43 -18.62 -17.98
N ASN A 237 0.31 -18.42 -18.67
CA ASN A 237 0.25 -18.22 -20.12
C ASN A 237 0.23 -16.73 -20.51
N GLY A 238 0.43 -15.80 -19.57
CA GLY A 238 0.52 -14.36 -19.84
C GLY A 238 -0.79 -13.70 -20.30
N LYS A 239 -1.95 -14.27 -19.94
CA LYS A 239 -3.27 -13.81 -20.41
C LYS A 239 -3.93 -12.76 -19.53
#